data_AF-A0A7S2A843-F1
#
_entry.id   AF-A0A7S2A843-F1
#
_cell.length_a   1.000
_cell.length_b   1.000
_cell.length_c   1.000
_cell.angle_alpha   90.00
_cell.angle_beta   90.00
_cell.angle_gamma   90.00
#
_symmetry.space_group_name_H-M   'P 1'
#
loop_
_entity.id
_entity.type
_entity.pdbx_description
1 polymer ?
#
loop_
_entity_poly.entity_id
_entity_poly.type
_entity_poly.pdbx_seq_one_letter_code
_entity_poly.pdbx_strand_id
1 'polypeptide(L)'
;IRREIDGDGDNDGNDETSSDGKANGGGGPSRGGDNDDNDAASDDEESLSPDDADLGFPTKYRLFSLRHTAINLLGVDVQKGAHDPTLDARYSVLLYNKYRDAGPAQLRAVRDSLHRAPVTKGFAAEHPVVEGVCMSREGYRVKGAARKILRWYRTRKEARK
;
A
#
# COMPACT_ATOMS: atom_id res chain seq x y z
N ILE A 1 1.57 -25.43 18.29
CA ILE A 1 2.32 -26.72 18.32
C ILE A 1 3.79 -26.38 18.11
N ARG A 2 4.63 -26.76 19.08
CA ARG A 2 6.03 -26.35 19.35
C ARG A 2 7.06 -26.72 18.29
N ARG A 3 8.11 -25.88 18.16
CA ARG A 3 9.57 -26.09 18.39
C ARG A 3 10.30 -24.96 17.65
N GLU A 4 10.94 -23.97 18.27
CA GLU A 4 12.14 -23.99 19.14
C GLU A 4 13.30 -24.81 18.55
N ILE A 5 14.28 -24.09 18.00
CA ILE A 5 15.68 -24.49 17.85
C ILE A 5 16.51 -23.30 18.32
N ASP A 6 17.06 -23.45 19.52
CA ASP A 6 18.15 -22.65 20.07
C ASP A 6 19.47 -23.00 19.37
N GLY A 7 20.38 -22.04 19.31
CA GLY A 7 21.73 -22.21 18.76
C GLY A 7 22.60 -21.03 19.10
N ASP A 8 23.26 -21.13 20.25
CA ASP A 8 24.26 -20.23 20.83
C ASP A 8 25.47 -19.99 19.91
N GLY A 9 26.12 -18.82 20.06
CA GLY A 9 27.37 -18.51 19.38
C GLY A 9 27.90 -17.10 19.62
N ASP A 10 28.37 -16.87 20.83
CA ASP A 10 29.49 -16.04 21.28
C ASP A 10 29.77 -14.63 20.69
N ASN A 11 29.60 -13.71 21.63
CA ASN A 11 30.23 -12.41 21.86
C ASN A 11 31.75 -12.35 21.57
N ASP A 12 32.18 -11.34 20.81
CA ASP A 12 33.50 -10.74 20.95
C ASP A 12 33.39 -9.22 20.75
N GLY A 13 33.88 -8.49 21.76
CA GLY A 13 33.76 -7.06 21.89
C GLY A 13 34.65 -6.27 20.94
N ASN A 14 34.27 -5.01 20.74
CA ASN A 14 35.25 -3.96 20.47
C ASN A 14 34.77 -2.67 21.16
N ASP A 15 35.38 -2.42 22.31
CA ASP A 15 35.53 -1.11 22.94
C ASP A 15 36.60 -0.36 22.15
N GLU A 16 36.36 0.91 21.80
CA GLU A 16 37.38 1.95 21.91
C GLU A 16 36.84 3.34 21.49
N THR A 17 36.90 4.25 22.47
CA THR A 17 37.28 5.67 22.34
C THR A 17 36.24 6.74 21.97
N SER A 18 35.87 7.44 23.06
CA SER A 18 35.63 8.88 23.22
C SER A 18 36.41 9.82 22.30
N SER A 19 35.74 10.86 21.78
CA SER A 19 36.26 12.24 21.84
C SER A 19 35.17 13.29 21.57
N ASP A 20 35.15 14.29 22.45
CA ASP A 20 34.39 15.54 22.43
C ASP A 20 34.47 16.34 21.13
N GLY A 21 33.46 17.19 20.87
CA GLY A 21 33.74 18.46 20.20
C GLY A 21 32.61 19.16 19.44
N LYS A 22 31.93 20.07 20.16
CA LYS A 22 31.47 21.41 19.73
C LYS A 22 30.20 21.60 18.88
N ALA A 23 29.37 22.44 19.49
CA ALA A 23 28.22 23.19 18.99
C ALA A 23 28.44 24.03 17.71
N ASN A 24 27.39 24.10 16.91
CA ASN A 24 26.85 25.28 16.21
C ASN A 24 25.39 24.93 15.86
N GLY A 25 24.35 25.68 16.19
CA GLY A 25 24.26 27.14 16.15
C GLY A 25 23.79 27.57 14.76
N GLY A 26 22.49 27.44 14.47
CA GLY A 26 21.92 27.83 13.18
C GLY A 26 20.40 27.65 13.13
N GLY A 27 19.67 28.68 13.58
CA GLY A 27 18.22 28.72 13.50
C GLY A 27 17.69 29.17 12.13
N GLY A 28 16.43 28.78 11.89
CA GLY A 28 15.51 29.41 10.93
C GLY A 28 14.98 28.45 9.84
N PRO A 29 13.78 28.72 9.28
CA PRO A 29 12.52 29.08 9.93
C PRO A 29 11.45 27.99 9.69
N SER A 30 10.43 27.98 10.56
CA SER A 30 9.16 27.29 10.34
C SER A 30 8.56 27.64 8.96
N ARG A 31 8.35 26.61 8.15
CA ARG A 31 7.34 26.57 7.07
C ARG A 31 6.48 25.35 7.39
N GLY A 32 5.27 25.56 7.91
CA GLY A 32 4.16 25.95 7.07
C GLY A 32 3.58 24.65 6.53
N GLY A 33 2.65 24.07 7.28
CA GLY A 33 1.95 22.87 6.88
C GLY A 33 1.04 23.19 5.71
N ASP A 34 0.97 22.27 4.76
CA ASP A 34 -0.10 22.13 3.79
C ASP A 34 -0.25 20.61 3.56
N ASN A 35 -1.01 19.98 4.46
CA ASN A 35 -1.57 18.65 4.27
C ASN A 35 -2.72 18.79 3.27
N ASP A 36 -2.42 18.83 1.97
CA ASP A 36 -3.43 18.86 0.90
C ASP A 36 -3.14 17.78 -0.14
N ASP A 37 -3.19 16.51 0.28
CA ASP A 37 -3.47 15.38 -0.59
C ASP A 37 -4.83 14.76 -0.19
N ASN A 38 -5.85 15.61 -0.04
CA ASN A 38 -7.25 15.21 -0.20
C ASN A 38 -7.55 15.26 -1.71
N ASP A 39 -7.07 14.25 -2.43
CA ASP A 39 -7.64 13.92 -3.73
C ASP A 39 -9.07 13.44 -3.45
N ALA A 40 -10.02 14.36 -3.66
CA ALA A 40 -11.45 14.13 -3.61
C ALA A 40 -11.78 12.85 -4.40
N ALA A 41 -12.09 11.79 -3.66
CA ALA A 41 -12.89 10.71 -4.19
C ALA A 41 -14.17 11.36 -4.72
N SER A 42 -14.51 11.05 -5.97
CA SER A 42 -15.80 11.42 -6.52
C SER A 42 -16.89 10.89 -5.57
N ASP A 43 -17.76 11.79 -5.12
CA ASP A 43 -19.01 11.47 -4.45
C ASP A 43 -19.94 10.84 -5.50
N ASP A 44 -19.59 9.63 -5.94
CA ASP A 44 -20.54 8.71 -6.51
C ASP A 44 -21.31 8.14 -5.31
N GLU A 45 -22.50 8.67 -5.06
CA GLU A 45 -23.53 8.15 -4.16
C GLU A 45 -23.95 6.73 -4.62
N GLU A 46 -23.03 5.78 -4.57
CA GLU A 46 -23.30 4.36 -4.65
C GLU A 46 -23.99 3.98 -3.35
N SER A 47 -25.33 3.97 -3.43
CA SER A 47 -26.26 3.41 -2.46
C SER A 47 -25.60 2.42 -1.50
N LEU A 48 -25.52 2.80 -0.23
CA LEU A 48 -25.08 1.94 0.87
C LEU A 48 -25.76 0.57 0.73
N SER A 49 -24.97 -0.48 0.54
CA SER A 49 -25.48 -1.84 0.63
C SER A 49 -26.04 -2.02 2.05
N PRO A 50 -27.26 -2.56 2.23
CA PRO A 50 -27.86 -2.77 3.55
C PRO A 50 -26.97 -3.58 4.53
N ASP A 51 -26.01 -4.34 3.99
CA ASP A 51 -25.07 -5.18 4.76
C ASP A 51 -23.92 -4.40 5.42
N ASP A 52 -23.68 -3.14 5.04
CA ASP A 52 -22.59 -2.29 5.57
C ASP A 52 -23.09 -1.30 6.65
N ALA A 53 -24.38 -1.31 6.99
CA ALA A 53 -24.97 -0.34 7.91
C ALA A 53 -24.62 -0.55 9.40
N ASP A 54 -24.04 -1.71 9.78
CA ASP A 54 -23.85 -2.09 11.19
C ASP A 54 -22.47 -2.70 11.47
N LEU A 55 -21.40 -1.96 11.14
CA LEU A 55 -20.04 -2.46 11.33
C LEU A 55 -19.37 -1.95 12.60
N GLY A 56 -19.93 -0.91 13.23
CA GLY A 56 -19.40 -0.33 14.47
C GLY A 56 -18.00 0.29 14.32
N PHE A 57 -17.42 0.32 13.11
CA PHE A 57 -16.17 0.99 12.77
C PHE A 57 -16.16 1.45 11.31
N PRO A 58 -15.46 2.56 10.98
CA PRO A 58 -15.39 3.07 9.62
C PRO A 58 -14.62 2.10 8.70
N THR A 59 -15.28 1.61 7.65
CA THR A 59 -14.64 0.78 6.61
C THR A 59 -13.99 1.66 5.56
N LYS A 60 -12.65 1.69 5.55
CA LYS A 60 -11.86 2.51 4.61
C LYS A 60 -11.95 2.06 3.14
N TYR A 61 -12.31 0.81 2.88
CA TYR A 61 -12.23 0.18 1.56
C TYR A 61 -13.50 -0.62 1.26
N ARG A 62 -14.07 -0.49 0.06
CA ARG A 62 -15.25 -1.28 -0.35
C ARG A 62 -14.87 -2.62 -0.95
N LEU A 63 -13.75 -2.67 -1.66
CA LEU A 63 -13.24 -3.85 -2.34
C LEU A 63 -11.75 -4.03 -2.02
N PHE A 64 -11.31 -5.29 -1.98
CA PHE A 64 -9.91 -5.65 -1.81
C PHE A 64 -9.40 -6.30 -3.10
N SER A 65 -8.16 -5.97 -3.49
CA SER A 65 -7.53 -6.62 -4.64
C SER A 65 -7.26 -8.10 -4.33
N LEU A 66 -7.22 -8.93 -5.39
CA LEU A 66 -6.88 -10.36 -5.26
C LEU A 66 -5.52 -10.56 -4.59
N ARG A 67 -4.53 -9.74 -4.93
CA ARG A 67 -3.21 -9.79 -4.29
C ARG A 67 -3.30 -9.54 -2.79
N HIS A 68 -4.07 -8.53 -2.38
CA HIS A 68 -4.23 -8.19 -0.96
C HIS A 68 -4.90 -9.33 -0.18
N THR A 69 -5.96 -9.94 -0.74
CA THR A 69 -6.64 -11.07 -0.10
C THR A 69 -5.77 -12.32 -0.08
N ALA A 70 -5.05 -12.63 -1.15
CA ALA A 70 -4.16 -13.78 -1.22
C ALA A 70 -3.00 -13.70 -0.21
N ILE A 71 -2.37 -12.53 -0.07
CA ILE A 71 -1.29 -12.33 0.90
C ILE A 71 -1.80 -12.54 2.32
N ASN A 72 -2.91 -11.88 2.68
CA ASN A 72 -3.36 -11.84 4.07
C ASN A 72 -4.15 -13.08 4.51
N LEU A 73 -4.80 -13.80 3.58
CA LEU A 73 -5.61 -14.98 3.92
C LEU A 73 -4.93 -16.30 3.58
N LEU A 74 -4.00 -16.29 2.64
CA LEU A 74 -3.34 -17.50 2.13
C LEU A 74 -1.82 -17.48 2.31
N GLY A 75 -1.23 -16.34 2.68
CA GLY A 75 0.23 -16.20 2.83
C GLY A 75 0.98 -16.23 1.50
N VAL A 76 0.30 -15.95 0.37
CA VAL A 76 0.91 -16.02 -0.97
C VAL A 76 0.81 -14.68 -1.67
N ASP A 77 1.95 -14.18 -2.12
CA ASP A 77 2.00 -13.05 -3.06
C ASP A 77 1.92 -13.55 -4.50
N VAL A 78 0.71 -13.52 -5.06
CA VAL A 78 0.39 -13.95 -6.44
C VAL A 78 1.01 -13.06 -7.52
N GLN A 79 1.59 -11.92 -7.14
CA GLN A 79 2.22 -10.96 -8.06
C GLN A 79 3.70 -10.68 -7.69
N LYS A 80 4.36 -11.60 -6.97
CA LYS A 80 5.80 -11.46 -6.64
C LYS A 80 6.72 -11.47 -7.87
N GLY A 81 6.25 -12.01 -8.99
CA GLY A 81 6.97 -12.08 -10.26
C GLY A 81 6.14 -11.56 -11.44
N ALA A 82 6.43 -12.04 -12.65
CA ALA A 82 5.61 -11.75 -13.81
C ALA A 82 4.15 -12.19 -13.56
N HIS A 83 3.20 -11.34 -13.95
CA HIS A 83 1.78 -11.59 -13.73
C HIS A 83 1.32 -12.81 -14.56
N ASP A 84 0.78 -13.82 -13.88
CA ASP A 84 0.26 -15.04 -14.51
C ASP A 84 -1.27 -15.15 -14.27
N PRO A 85 -2.10 -14.98 -15.31
CA PRO A 85 -3.56 -15.06 -15.17
C PRO A 85 -4.05 -16.44 -14.74
N THR A 86 -3.27 -17.49 -14.96
CA THR A 86 -3.59 -18.85 -14.51
C THR A 86 -3.51 -18.97 -13.00
N LEU A 87 -2.50 -18.32 -12.38
CA LEU A 87 -2.38 -18.26 -10.93
C LEU A 87 -3.53 -17.44 -10.34
N ASP A 88 -3.86 -16.31 -10.94
CA ASP A 88 -4.98 -15.48 -10.49
C ASP A 88 -6.30 -16.24 -10.50
N ALA A 89 -6.59 -16.98 -11.58
CA ALA A 89 -7.78 -17.82 -11.66
C ALA A 89 -7.78 -18.91 -10.58
N ARG A 90 -6.66 -19.60 -10.39
CA ARG A 90 -6.51 -20.65 -9.38
C ARG A 90 -6.77 -20.11 -7.96
N TYR A 91 -6.17 -18.98 -7.61
CA TYR A 91 -6.33 -18.39 -6.28
C TYR A 91 -7.71 -17.77 -6.08
N SER A 92 -8.34 -17.25 -7.14
CA SER A 92 -9.73 -16.78 -7.10
C SER A 92 -10.69 -17.93 -6.77
N VAL A 93 -10.54 -19.08 -7.44
CA VAL A 93 -11.34 -20.29 -7.14
C VAL A 93 -11.08 -20.80 -5.73
N LEU A 94 -9.83 -20.78 -5.27
CA LEU A 94 -9.48 -21.18 -3.90
C LEU A 94 -10.15 -20.28 -2.84
N LEU A 95 -10.11 -18.96 -3.04
CA LEU A 95 -10.77 -18.00 -2.17
C LEU A 95 -12.29 -18.16 -2.20
N TYR A 96 -12.87 -18.37 -3.37
CA TYR A 96 -14.30 -18.64 -3.52
C TYR A 96 -14.74 -19.88 -2.74
N ASN A 97 -13.97 -20.98 -2.84
CA ASN A 97 -14.28 -22.19 -2.08
C ASN A 97 -14.22 -21.95 -0.56
N LYS A 98 -13.22 -21.19 -0.08
CA LYS A 98 -13.14 -20.80 1.33
C LYS A 98 -14.32 -19.92 1.75
N TYR A 99 -14.73 -18.99 0.90
CA TYR A 99 -15.87 -18.11 1.13
C TYR A 99 -17.18 -18.91 1.22
N ARG A 100 -17.42 -19.81 0.27
CA ARG A 100 -18.63 -20.64 0.18
C ARG A 100 -18.84 -21.47 1.45
N ASP A 101 -17.76 -21.97 2.03
CA ASP A 101 -17.82 -22.85 3.19
C ASP A 101 -17.75 -22.07 4.53
N ALA A 102 -17.63 -20.74 4.49
CA ALA A 102 -17.46 -19.90 5.68
C ALA A 102 -18.80 -19.43 6.28
N GLY A 103 -18.91 -19.49 7.60
CA GLY A 103 -20.05 -18.95 8.34
C GLY A 103 -20.00 -17.41 8.48
N PRO A 104 -21.13 -16.75 8.81
CA PRO A 104 -21.19 -15.29 8.92
C PRO A 104 -20.17 -14.68 9.89
N ALA A 105 -19.89 -15.34 11.02
CA ALA A 105 -18.90 -14.88 11.99
C ALA A 105 -17.46 -14.92 11.43
N GLN A 106 -17.14 -15.95 10.65
CA GLN A 106 -15.84 -16.08 9.99
C GLN A 106 -15.69 -15.01 8.90
N LEU A 107 -16.74 -14.78 8.11
CA LEU A 107 -16.72 -13.73 7.08
C LEU A 107 -16.52 -12.34 7.68
N ARG A 108 -17.17 -12.02 8.80
CA ARG A 108 -16.93 -10.78 9.54
C ARG A 108 -15.49 -10.68 10.03
N ALA A 109 -14.97 -11.72 10.66
CA ALA A 109 -13.57 -11.74 11.13
C ALA A 109 -12.57 -11.57 9.98
N VAL A 110 -12.82 -12.20 8.83
CA VAL A 110 -12.00 -12.05 7.62
C VAL A 110 -12.06 -10.61 7.12
N ARG A 111 -13.25 -10.02 6.96
CA ARG A 111 -13.40 -8.64 6.50
C ARG A 111 -12.67 -7.67 7.44
N ASP A 112 -12.88 -7.81 8.75
CA ASP A 112 -12.21 -7.01 9.77
C ASP A 112 -10.69 -7.14 9.71
N SER A 113 -10.19 -8.36 9.49
CA SER A 113 -8.75 -8.61 9.36
C SER A 113 -8.17 -7.93 8.12
N LEU A 114 -8.88 -7.93 6.99
CA LEU A 114 -8.44 -7.29 5.75
C LEU A 114 -8.40 -5.76 5.90
N HIS A 115 -9.35 -5.16 6.62
CA HIS A 115 -9.31 -3.73 6.91
C HIS A 115 -8.14 -3.30 7.81
N ARG A 116 -7.72 -4.17 8.74
CA ARG A 116 -6.60 -3.92 9.64
C ARG A 116 -5.24 -4.30 9.05
N ALA A 117 -5.24 -5.08 7.97
CA ALA A 117 -4.02 -5.54 7.32
C ALA A 117 -3.20 -4.35 6.75
N PRO A 118 -1.86 -4.45 6.71
CA PRO A 118 -1.03 -3.46 6.04
C PRO A 118 -1.46 -3.27 4.58
N VAL A 119 -1.42 -2.02 4.11
CA VAL A 119 -1.77 -1.68 2.73
C VAL A 119 -0.82 -2.39 1.77
N THR A 120 -1.36 -3.24 0.91
CA THR A 120 -0.61 -3.83 -0.21
C THR A 120 -0.45 -2.78 -1.29
N LYS A 121 0.79 -2.49 -1.69
CA LYS A 121 1.05 -1.53 -2.76
C LYS A 121 0.44 -2.03 -4.07
N GLY A 122 -0.22 -1.12 -4.78
CA GLY A 122 -0.70 -1.41 -6.13
C GLY A 122 0.45 -1.50 -7.12
N PHE A 123 0.23 -2.19 -8.24
CA PHE A 123 1.22 -2.36 -9.30
C PHE A 123 1.84 -1.03 -9.74
N ALA A 124 1.04 0.02 -9.95
CA ALA A 124 1.52 1.34 -10.37
C ALA A 124 2.39 2.07 -9.32
N ALA A 125 2.24 1.71 -8.04
CA ALA A 125 3.04 2.26 -6.95
C ALA A 125 4.40 1.55 -6.85
N GLU A 126 4.46 0.25 -7.17
CA GLU A 126 5.71 -0.52 -7.22
C GLU A 126 6.48 -0.31 -8.53
N HIS A 127 5.76 -0.16 -9.64
CA HIS A 127 6.28 0.04 -10.97
C HIS A 127 5.75 1.35 -11.55
N PRO A 128 6.29 2.51 -11.09
CA PRO A 128 5.82 3.81 -11.54
C PRO A 128 6.07 4.07 -13.04
N VAL A 129 6.99 3.32 -13.65
CA VAL A 129 7.26 3.33 -15.09
C VAL A 129 7.42 1.89 -15.59
N VAL A 130 6.69 1.53 -16.66
CA VAL A 130 6.76 0.22 -17.33
C VAL A 130 6.95 0.46 -18.81
N GLU A 131 8.01 -0.09 -19.40
CA GLU A 131 8.35 0.09 -20.83
C GLU A 131 8.35 1.57 -21.27
N GLY A 132 8.75 2.45 -20.35
CA GLY A 132 8.71 3.89 -20.57
C GLY A 132 7.32 4.53 -20.45
N VAL A 133 6.24 3.81 -20.17
CA VAL A 133 4.92 4.39 -19.86
C VAL A 133 4.84 4.71 -18.37
N CYS A 134 4.44 5.92 -18.01
CA CYS A 134 4.26 6.32 -16.60
C CYS A 134 2.94 5.76 -16.08
N MET A 135 3.00 4.82 -15.13
CA MET A 135 1.83 4.18 -14.53
C MET A 135 1.25 4.98 -13.36
N SER A 136 2.04 5.90 -12.79
CA SER A 136 1.63 6.77 -11.69
C SER A 136 2.24 8.17 -11.84
N ARG A 137 1.73 9.13 -11.04
CA ARG A 137 2.28 10.50 -10.96
C ARG A 137 3.78 10.50 -10.66
N GLU A 138 4.24 9.57 -9.82
CA GLU A 138 5.66 9.44 -9.49
C GLU A 138 6.48 9.08 -10.73
N GLY A 139 5.95 8.27 -11.64
CA GLY A 139 6.59 7.94 -12.91
C GLY A 139 6.96 9.15 -13.77
N TYR A 140 6.17 10.24 -13.69
CA TYR A 140 6.43 11.48 -14.44
C TYR A 140 7.67 12.22 -13.93
N ARG A 141 8.08 12.01 -12.68
CA ARG A 141 9.30 12.61 -12.12
C ARG A 141 10.56 11.94 -12.69
N VAL A 142 10.48 10.63 -12.87
CA VAL A 142 11.60 9.79 -13.29
C VAL A 142 11.82 9.83 -14.81
N LYS A 143 10.75 9.89 -15.61
CA LYS A 143 10.87 9.92 -17.08
C LYS A 143 11.07 11.32 -17.65
N GLY A 144 12.24 11.58 -18.23
CA GLY A 144 12.62 12.87 -18.81
C GLY A 144 11.63 13.45 -19.84
N ALA A 145 11.06 12.62 -20.72
CA ALA A 145 10.04 13.04 -21.68
C ALA A 145 8.70 13.36 -20.99
N ALA A 146 8.34 12.63 -19.94
CA ALA A 146 7.11 12.86 -19.18
C ALA A 146 7.17 14.17 -18.38
N ARG A 147 8.37 14.63 -17.97
CA ARG A 147 8.55 15.95 -17.34
C ARG A 147 8.13 17.10 -18.25
N LYS A 148 8.29 16.99 -19.58
CA LYS A 148 7.83 18.02 -20.53
C LYS A 148 6.30 18.10 -20.57
N ILE A 149 5.63 16.95 -20.59
CA ILE A 149 4.17 16.84 -20.55
C ILE A 149 3.64 17.37 -19.21
N LEU A 150 4.26 16.98 -18.09
CA LEU A 150 3.90 17.46 -16.76
C LEU A 150 4.03 18.98 -16.63
N ARG A 151 5.11 19.57 -17.17
CA ARG A 151 5.32 21.02 -17.20
C ARG A 151 4.22 21.71 -18.00
N TRP A 152 3.93 21.22 -19.21
CA TRP A 152 2.86 21.75 -20.06
C TRP A 152 1.48 21.71 -19.37
N TYR A 153 1.14 20.59 -18.71
CA TYR A 153 -0.12 20.43 -17.99
C TYR A 153 -0.27 21.45 -16.86
N ARG A 154 0.78 21.64 -16.05
CA ARG A 154 0.77 22.61 -14.94
C ARG A 154 0.57 24.04 -15.42
N THR A 155 1.31 24.45 -16.45
CA THR A 155 1.17 25.80 -17.05
C THR A 155 -0.25 26.04 -17.57
N ARG A 156 -0.91 25.03 -18.16
CA ARG A 156 -2.31 25.16 -18.59
C ARG A 156 -3.31 25.20 -17.44
N LYS A 157 -3.06 24.49 -16.35
CA LYS A 157 -3.93 24.51 -15.16
C LYS A 157 -3.88 25.89 -14.47
N GLU A 158 -2.70 26.50 -14.40
CA GLU A 158 -2.50 27.84 -13.85
C GLU A 158 -3.15 28.92 -14.72
N ALA A 159 -3.05 28.82 -16.05
CA ALA A 159 -3.69 29.76 -16.98
C ALA A 159 -5.22 29.67 -17.06
N ARG A 160 -5.83 28.68 -16.39
CA ARG A 160 -7.28 28.47 -16.32
C ARG A 160 -7.89 28.90 -14.98
N LYS A 161 -7.06 29.30 -14.01
CA LYS A 161 -7.48 29.98 -12.79
C LYS A 161 -7.52 31.48 -13.04
#